data_AF-A0A6N2DTZ4-F1
#
_entry.id   AF-A0A6N2DTZ4-F1
#
_cell.length_a   1.000
_cell.length_b   1.000
_cell.length_c   1.000
_cell.angle_alpha   90.00
_cell.angle_beta   90.00
_cell.angle_gamma   90.00
#
_symmetry.space_group_name_H-M   'P 1'
#
loop_
_entity.id
_entity.type
_entity.pdbx_description
1 polymer ?
#
loop_
_entity_poly.entity_id
_entity_poly.type
_entity_poly.pdbx_seq_one_letter_code
_entity_poly.pdbx_strand_id
1 'polypeptide(L)'
;MFLVAACGGEAADPVDATSPVAPTSAVAVDPEVTASGPTTAPEPTAAPTTSPVSDPPADLLGQELVGRWAHYDVVAYEDGVLKTLIISYGFNDFSVDDGQIIDSAQFCFSEQRTDQPIETSLSDAATQAIRPPSTPVEVDVVDGVLRIQRSATPTPVGIRLDDPANEPLPTDPDDPRIVDDDGDGNPGITVTIRVSDDLIGELYIARREIFAYEAFLVEPDLITGTVTDDSEQLVIGVSDPVFAGSGAEWVQHPDLTKSPIILRRVESDWDCDRLVAERDALFPPTPDVDW
;
A
#
# COMPACT_ATOMS: atom_id res chain seq x y z
N MET A 1 10.62 12.97 55.18
CA MET A 1 10.72 12.03 56.33
C MET A 1 9.76 10.89 56.01
N PHE A 2 10.15 9.89 55.23
CA PHE A 2 11.05 8.79 55.59
C PHE A 2 12.11 8.50 54.51
N LEU A 3 13.32 8.17 54.99
CA LEU A 3 14.44 7.53 54.30
C LEU A 3 14.24 5.99 54.30
N VAL A 4 14.84 5.29 53.32
CA VAL A 4 15.82 4.17 53.42
C VAL A 4 16.08 3.72 51.96
N ALA A 5 17.18 4.08 51.29
CA ALA A 5 18.57 3.58 51.35
C ALA A 5 18.86 2.37 50.43
N ALA A 6 19.98 2.50 49.71
CA ALA A 6 20.48 1.72 48.58
C ALA A 6 21.39 0.55 48.96
N CYS A 7 21.68 -0.31 47.97
CA CYS A 7 22.95 -1.01 47.66
C CYS A 7 22.85 -1.44 46.18
N GLY A 8 23.72 -1.06 45.23
CA GLY A 8 25.13 -1.47 45.08
C GLY A 8 25.18 -2.91 44.53
N GLY A 9 25.73 -3.29 43.38
CA GLY A 9 26.68 -2.73 42.42
C GLY A 9 27.45 -3.94 41.87
N GLU A 10 27.82 -3.99 40.59
CA GLU A 10 29.14 -4.47 40.11
C GLU A 10 29.22 -4.38 38.58
N ALA A 11 30.29 -3.73 38.11
CA ALA A 11 30.72 -3.71 36.73
C ALA A 11 31.74 -4.85 36.51
N ALA A 12 31.74 -5.45 35.32
CA ALA A 12 32.87 -6.22 34.82
C ALA A 12 33.09 -5.92 33.34
N ASP A 13 34.36 -5.69 33.05
CA ASP A 13 35.01 -5.12 31.87
C ASP A 13 35.01 -5.98 30.59
N PRO A 14 35.42 -5.40 29.44
CA PRO A 14 35.29 -5.98 28.11
C PRO A 14 36.45 -6.92 27.76
N VAL A 15 36.17 -7.89 26.88
CA VAL A 15 37.18 -8.71 26.21
C VAL A 15 37.36 -8.25 24.77
N ASP A 16 38.51 -7.63 24.52
CA ASP A 16 39.14 -7.43 23.22
C ASP A 16 40.15 -8.58 22.98
N ALA A 17 40.16 -9.16 21.78
CA ALA A 17 41.28 -9.91 21.22
C ALA A 17 41.04 -10.26 19.74
N THR A 18 41.44 -9.35 18.86
CA THR A 18 42.26 -9.56 17.65
C THR A 18 42.55 -11.01 17.18
N SER A 19 42.28 -11.32 15.91
CA SER A 19 43.34 -11.61 14.91
C SER A 19 42.85 -11.82 13.46
N PRO A 20 43.73 -11.59 12.45
CA PRO A 20 43.36 -11.43 11.03
C PRO A 20 44.06 -12.44 10.08
N VAL A 21 43.78 -12.29 8.76
CA VAL A 21 44.57 -12.78 7.59
C VAL A 21 44.43 -14.31 7.31
N ALA A 22 44.26 -14.86 6.09
CA ALA A 22 44.57 -14.47 4.71
C ALA A 22 43.78 -15.34 3.68
N PRO A 23 43.87 -15.03 2.37
CA PRO A 23 43.14 -15.65 1.28
C PRO A 23 43.93 -16.78 0.58
N THR A 24 43.26 -17.54 -0.30
CA THR A 24 43.94 -18.41 -1.27
C THR A 24 43.35 -18.22 -2.66
N SER A 25 44.15 -17.62 -3.55
CA SER A 25 44.10 -17.70 -5.02
C SER A 25 44.34 -19.16 -5.49
N ALA A 26 44.28 -19.64 -6.74
CA ALA A 26 44.30 -19.12 -8.11
C ALA A 26 43.86 -20.31 -9.03
N VAL A 27 43.14 -20.07 -10.15
CA VAL A 27 43.59 -20.14 -11.57
C VAL A 27 44.22 -21.45 -12.09
N ALA A 28 43.59 -22.03 -13.13
CA ALA A 28 44.15 -22.65 -14.37
C ALA A 28 42.93 -23.08 -15.24
N VAL A 29 42.63 -22.68 -16.49
CA VAL A 29 43.33 -22.42 -17.77
C VAL A 29 43.81 -23.68 -18.53
N ASP A 30 42.96 -24.12 -19.48
CA ASP A 30 43.18 -24.72 -20.84
C ASP A 30 44.07 -25.98 -21.04
N PRO A 31 44.09 -26.69 -22.22
CA PRO A 31 43.44 -26.44 -23.52
C PRO A 31 42.79 -27.65 -24.27
N GLU A 32 42.01 -27.29 -25.28
CA GLU A 32 41.91 -27.83 -26.67
C GLU A 32 42.51 -29.21 -27.03
N VAL A 33 41.68 -30.11 -27.58
CA VAL A 33 42.11 -31.21 -28.46
C VAL A 33 41.18 -31.32 -29.67
N THR A 34 41.73 -31.02 -30.85
CA THR A 34 41.19 -31.33 -32.18
C THR A 34 41.47 -32.79 -32.57
N ALA A 35 40.50 -33.48 -33.20
CA ALA A 35 40.76 -34.53 -34.20
C ALA A 35 39.51 -34.83 -35.05
N SER A 36 39.76 -35.13 -36.33
CA SER A 36 38.82 -35.13 -37.46
C SER A 36 38.17 -36.48 -37.80
N GLY A 37 36.95 -36.42 -38.37
CA GLY A 37 36.37 -37.34 -39.38
C GLY A 37 35.56 -38.54 -38.87
N PRO A 38 34.63 -39.14 -39.68
CA PRO A 38 34.36 -38.94 -41.11
C PRO A 38 32.89 -38.59 -41.48
N THR A 39 32.73 -38.21 -42.75
CA THR A 39 31.51 -37.89 -43.50
C THR A 39 30.40 -38.94 -43.44
N THR A 40 29.19 -38.51 -43.04
CA THR A 40 27.93 -39.26 -43.19
C THR A 40 26.96 -38.45 -44.06
N ALA A 41 26.28 -39.14 -44.98
CA ALA A 41 25.33 -38.59 -45.95
C ALA A 41 24.12 -37.88 -45.28
N PRO A 42 23.45 -36.91 -45.94
CA PRO A 42 22.39 -36.13 -45.32
C PRO A 42 21.09 -36.94 -45.20
N GLU A 43 20.54 -36.99 -43.99
CA GLU A 43 19.16 -37.40 -43.71
C GLU A 43 18.15 -36.39 -44.29
N PRO A 44 16.94 -36.84 -44.65
CA PRO A 44 15.92 -35.98 -45.23
C PRO A 44 15.41 -34.95 -44.20
N THR A 45 15.54 -33.68 -44.56
CA THR A 45 14.98 -32.52 -43.86
C THR A 45 13.50 -32.75 -43.54
N ALA A 46 13.19 -32.97 -42.26
CA ALA A 46 11.84 -32.84 -41.75
C ALA A 46 11.42 -31.37 -41.91
N ALA A 47 10.32 -31.15 -42.63
CA ALA A 47 9.71 -29.83 -42.73
C ALA A 47 9.35 -29.33 -41.31
N PRO A 48 9.59 -28.05 -40.98
CA PRO A 48 9.05 -27.50 -39.75
C PRO A 48 7.53 -27.52 -39.87
N THR A 49 6.89 -28.31 -39.00
CA THR A 49 5.47 -28.18 -38.70
C THR A 49 5.30 -26.78 -38.14
N THR A 50 4.88 -25.84 -39.00
CA THR A 50 4.31 -24.57 -38.54
C THR A 50 3.10 -24.91 -37.72
N SER A 51 3.24 -24.83 -36.39
CA SER A 51 2.11 -24.69 -35.49
C SER A 51 1.20 -23.60 -36.06
N PRO A 52 -0.13 -23.77 -36.05
CA PRO A 52 -1.01 -22.67 -36.38
C PRO A 52 -0.64 -21.51 -35.44
N VAL A 53 -0.35 -20.35 -36.03
CA VAL A 53 -0.32 -19.09 -35.31
C VAL A 53 -1.71 -18.97 -34.72
N SER A 54 -1.80 -19.14 -33.39
CA SER A 54 -3.03 -18.88 -32.66
C SER A 54 -3.48 -17.48 -33.04
N ASP A 55 -4.75 -17.33 -33.42
CA ASP A 55 -5.36 -16.01 -33.56
C ASP A 55 -5.04 -15.18 -32.29
N PRO A 56 -4.82 -13.86 -32.41
CA PRO A 56 -4.74 -13.01 -31.23
C PRO A 56 -6.01 -13.27 -30.38
N PRO A 57 -5.89 -13.33 -29.04
CA PRO A 57 -7.06 -13.49 -28.19
C PRO A 57 -8.10 -12.44 -28.58
N ALA A 58 -9.37 -12.84 -28.62
CA ALA A 58 -10.48 -11.88 -28.70
C ALA A 58 -10.20 -10.71 -27.75
N ASP A 59 -10.38 -9.48 -28.23
CA ASP A 59 -10.04 -8.23 -27.52
C ASP A 59 -10.35 -8.39 -26.03
N LEU A 60 -9.30 -8.37 -25.20
CA LEU A 60 -9.44 -8.55 -23.76
C LEU A 60 -10.36 -7.45 -23.23
N LEU A 61 -11.48 -7.83 -22.63
CA LEU A 61 -12.38 -6.87 -22.01
C LEU A 61 -11.62 -6.07 -20.94
N GLY A 62 -11.70 -4.74 -21.01
CA GLY A 62 -10.93 -3.87 -20.13
C GLY A 62 -9.52 -3.52 -20.61
N GLN A 63 -9.10 -3.92 -21.81
CA GLN A 63 -7.79 -3.51 -22.35
C GLN A 63 -7.63 -1.98 -22.43
N GLU A 64 -8.73 -1.24 -22.59
CA GLU A 64 -8.75 0.22 -22.53
C GLU A 64 -8.36 0.80 -21.17
N LEU A 65 -8.40 0.02 -20.09
CA LEU A 65 -7.97 0.45 -18.76
C LEU A 65 -6.45 0.53 -18.63
N VAL A 66 -5.70 -0.23 -19.44
CA VAL A 66 -4.25 -0.37 -19.31
C VAL A 66 -3.57 1.00 -19.31
N GLY A 67 -2.68 1.21 -18.35
CA GLY A 67 -1.95 2.46 -18.16
C GLY A 67 -1.99 2.94 -16.71
N ARG A 68 -1.42 4.13 -16.50
CA ARG A 68 -1.33 4.79 -15.20
C ARG A 68 -2.52 5.71 -14.99
N TRP A 69 -3.11 5.63 -13.81
CA TRP A 69 -4.21 6.48 -13.40
C TRP A 69 -3.87 7.13 -12.08
N ALA A 70 -3.93 8.46 -12.00
CA ALA A 70 -3.93 9.14 -10.73
C ALA A 70 -5.24 8.79 -10.01
N HIS A 71 -5.13 8.34 -8.76
CA HIS A 71 -6.27 8.00 -7.92
C HIS A 71 -6.54 9.10 -6.90
N TYR A 72 -7.82 9.25 -6.60
CA TYR A 72 -8.38 10.02 -5.51
C TYR A 72 -9.50 9.19 -4.92
N ASP A 73 -9.40 8.86 -3.64
CA ASP A 73 -10.48 8.20 -2.91
C ASP A 73 -10.77 8.92 -1.61
N VAL A 74 -12.03 8.88 -1.22
CA VAL A 74 -12.51 9.39 0.05
C VAL A 74 -13.16 8.22 0.76
N VAL A 75 -12.90 8.10 2.05
CA VAL A 75 -13.64 7.21 2.93
C VAL A 75 -14.20 8.02 4.08
N ALA A 76 -15.53 8.03 4.18
CA ALA A 76 -16.22 8.63 5.30
C ALA A 76 -16.38 7.62 6.41
N TYR A 77 -16.03 8.02 7.62
CA TYR A 77 -16.22 7.24 8.83
C TYR A 77 -16.99 8.03 9.88
N GLU A 78 -17.69 7.32 10.73
CA GLU A 78 -18.31 7.89 11.92
C GLU A 78 -18.30 6.92 13.10
N ASP A 79 -18.29 7.51 14.30
CA ASP A 79 -18.69 6.85 15.52
C ASP A 79 -19.65 7.76 16.32
N GLY A 80 -19.91 7.44 17.58
CA GLY A 80 -20.81 8.24 18.43
C GLY A 80 -20.30 9.64 18.79
N VAL A 81 -19.05 9.98 18.47
CA VAL A 81 -18.34 11.17 18.92
C VAL A 81 -17.70 11.95 17.77
N LEU A 82 -17.18 11.25 16.75
CA LEU A 82 -16.35 11.81 15.70
C LEU A 82 -16.90 11.44 14.32
N LYS A 83 -16.94 12.42 13.43
CA LYS A 83 -17.08 12.19 11.99
C LYS A 83 -15.79 12.57 11.31
N THR A 84 -15.33 11.74 10.39
CA THR A 84 -14.05 11.96 9.72
C THR A 84 -14.10 11.50 8.27
N LEU A 85 -13.33 12.18 7.44
CA LEU A 85 -13.02 11.80 6.07
C LEU A 85 -11.52 11.55 6.01
N ILE A 86 -11.13 10.39 5.48
CA ILE A 86 -9.77 10.16 5.01
C ILE A 86 -9.80 10.29 3.50
N ILE A 87 -8.93 11.14 2.96
CA ILE A 87 -8.80 11.37 1.53
C ILE A 87 -7.42 10.90 1.11
N SER A 88 -7.35 9.92 0.22
CA SER A 88 -6.09 9.32 -0.22
C SER A 88 -5.82 9.65 -1.68
N TYR A 89 -4.54 9.89 -1.98
CA TYR A 89 -4.06 10.19 -3.32
C TYR A 89 -2.94 9.25 -3.69
N GLY A 90 -2.90 8.85 -4.95
CA GLY A 90 -1.96 7.84 -5.40
C GLY A 90 -2.09 7.52 -6.87
N PHE A 91 -1.71 6.30 -7.24
CA PHE A 91 -1.84 5.77 -8.58
C PHE A 91 -2.38 4.35 -8.56
N ASN A 92 -3.19 4.03 -9.57
CA ASN A 92 -3.47 2.67 -9.99
C ASN A 92 -2.85 2.45 -11.36
N ASP A 93 -1.92 1.50 -11.43
CA ASP A 93 -1.35 1.03 -12.69
C ASP A 93 -2.09 -0.24 -13.11
N PHE A 94 -2.90 -0.14 -14.17
CA PHE A 94 -3.56 -1.30 -14.76
C PHE A 94 -2.67 -1.92 -15.85
N SER A 95 -2.50 -3.23 -15.76
CA SER A 95 -1.68 -4.01 -16.71
C SER A 95 -2.41 -5.29 -17.11
N VAL A 96 -1.89 -5.98 -18.13
CA VAL A 96 -2.39 -7.30 -18.52
C VAL A 96 -1.38 -8.34 -18.07
N ASP A 97 -1.83 -9.29 -17.24
CA ASP A 97 -1.07 -10.49 -16.89
C ASP A 97 -1.96 -11.72 -17.03
N ASP A 98 -1.46 -12.78 -17.66
CA ASP A 98 -2.19 -14.02 -17.94
C ASP A 98 -3.64 -13.85 -18.47
N GLY A 99 -3.87 -12.80 -19.26
CA GLY A 99 -5.18 -12.50 -19.84
C GLY A 99 -6.19 -11.89 -18.85
N GLN A 100 -5.73 -11.36 -17.72
CA GLN A 100 -6.50 -10.62 -16.74
C GLN A 100 -6.00 -9.18 -16.63
N ILE A 101 -6.88 -8.24 -16.26
CA ILE A 101 -6.47 -6.90 -15.87
C ILE A 101 -5.98 -6.96 -14.42
N ILE A 102 -4.73 -6.58 -14.19
CA ILE A 102 -4.12 -6.49 -12.86
C ILE A 102 -4.06 -5.03 -12.44
N ASP A 103 -4.58 -4.72 -11.27
CA ASP A 103 -4.46 -3.41 -10.62
C ASP A 103 -3.31 -3.44 -9.61
N SER A 104 -2.37 -2.50 -9.78
CA SER A 104 -1.30 -2.23 -8.82
C SER A 104 -1.47 -0.82 -8.25
N ALA A 105 -1.84 -0.74 -6.97
CA ALA A 105 -2.06 0.52 -6.28
C ALA A 105 -0.79 1.02 -5.58
N GLN A 106 -0.56 2.33 -5.63
CA GLN A 106 0.50 3.03 -4.91
C GLN A 106 -0.12 4.26 -4.24
N PHE A 107 0.00 4.38 -2.92
CA PHE A 107 -0.42 5.57 -2.19
C PHE A 107 0.74 6.57 -2.07
N CYS A 108 0.44 7.87 -2.21
CA CYS A 108 1.42 8.95 -2.18
C CYS A 108 1.32 9.80 -0.91
N PHE A 109 0.12 10.31 -0.62
CA PHE A 109 -0.17 11.16 0.55
C PHE A 109 -1.67 11.10 0.86
N SER A 110 -2.03 11.54 2.06
CA SER A 110 -3.42 11.58 2.51
C SER A 110 -3.75 12.89 3.23
N GLU A 111 -5.03 13.23 3.25
CA GLU A 111 -5.59 14.31 4.05
C GLU A 111 -6.67 13.76 4.97
N GLN A 112 -6.86 14.40 6.12
CA GLN A 112 -7.98 14.10 7.00
C GLN A 112 -8.81 15.36 7.23
N ARG A 113 -10.13 15.17 7.32
CA ARG A 113 -11.10 16.20 7.71
C ARG A 113 -12.00 15.64 8.78
N THR A 114 -12.29 16.44 9.79
CA THR A 114 -13.15 16.02 10.90
C THR A 114 -14.15 17.13 11.26
N ASP A 115 -15.27 16.75 11.88
CA ASP A 115 -16.25 17.67 12.44
C ASP A 115 -15.80 18.32 13.76
N GLN A 116 -14.64 17.93 14.30
CA GLN A 116 -14.05 18.49 15.51
C GLN A 116 -12.99 19.56 15.18
N PRO A 117 -12.71 20.51 16.09
CA PRO A 117 -11.66 21.51 15.91
C PRO A 117 -10.27 20.92 16.21
N ILE A 118 -9.92 19.83 15.53
CA ILE A 118 -8.62 19.17 15.59
C ILE A 118 -8.12 18.91 14.17
N GLU A 119 -6.80 18.89 14.00
CA GLU A 119 -6.15 18.47 12.77
C GLU A 119 -5.45 17.15 13.03
N THR A 120 -5.73 16.15 12.20
CA THR A 120 -5.03 14.86 12.20
C THR A 120 -4.28 14.71 10.88
N SER A 121 -3.08 14.16 10.94
CA SER A 121 -2.26 13.96 9.74
C SER A 121 -1.37 12.74 9.86
N LEU A 122 -1.21 12.03 8.75
CA LEU A 122 -0.17 11.03 8.52
C LEU A 122 0.95 11.68 7.71
N SER A 123 2.18 11.21 7.91
CA SER A 123 3.28 11.57 7.01
C SER A 123 3.08 10.92 5.63
N ASP A 124 3.70 11.50 4.60
CA ASP A 124 3.74 10.87 3.27
C ASP A 124 4.39 9.48 3.35
N ALA A 125 5.42 9.31 4.20
CA ALA A 125 6.07 8.03 4.43
C ALA A 125 5.11 6.99 5.02
N ALA A 126 4.27 7.37 5.98
CA ALA A 126 3.25 6.50 6.55
C ALA A 126 2.17 6.12 5.52
N THR A 127 1.77 7.06 4.68
CA THR A 127 0.82 6.79 3.60
C THR A 127 1.43 5.86 2.54
N GLN A 128 2.69 6.09 2.15
CA GLN A 128 3.43 5.26 1.19
C GLN A 128 3.80 3.88 1.71
N ALA A 129 3.77 3.68 3.04
CA ALA A 129 3.96 2.37 3.64
C ALA A 129 2.79 1.41 3.32
N ILE A 130 1.60 1.95 3.02
CA ILE A 130 0.44 1.19 2.56
C ILE A 130 0.73 0.64 1.16
N ARG A 131 1.07 -0.66 1.11
CA ARG A 131 1.45 -1.35 -0.13
C ARG A 131 0.58 -2.58 -0.36
N PRO A 132 -0.63 -2.40 -0.93
CA PRO A 132 -1.48 -3.53 -1.25
C PRO A 132 -0.83 -4.43 -2.30
N PRO A 133 -1.08 -5.75 -2.25
CA PRO A 133 -0.66 -6.62 -3.32
C PRO A 133 -1.36 -6.24 -4.63
N SER A 134 -0.64 -6.35 -5.76
CA SER A 134 -1.24 -6.30 -7.08
C SER A 134 -2.28 -7.42 -7.20
N THR A 135 -3.47 -7.11 -7.68
CA THR A 135 -4.58 -8.06 -7.73
C THR A 135 -5.30 -8.00 -9.08
N PRO A 136 -5.81 -9.13 -9.59
CA PRO A 136 -6.78 -9.09 -10.66
C PRO A 136 -7.99 -8.25 -10.27
N VAL A 137 -8.51 -7.48 -11.22
CA VAL A 137 -9.83 -6.86 -11.13
C VAL A 137 -10.82 -7.63 -12.00
N GLU A 138 -12.06 -7.69 -11.54
CA GLU A 138 -13.16 -8.18 -12.36
C GLU A 138 -13.62 -7.05 -13.27
N VAL A 139 -13.76 -7.35 -14.56
CA VAL A 139 -14.21 -6.39 -15.56
C VAL A 139 -15.41 -6.97 -16.31
N ASP A 140 -16.50 -6.21 -16.34
CA ASP A 140 -17.72 -6.54 -17.08
C ASP A 140 -18.36 -5.28 -17.68
N VAL A 141 -19.48 -5.45 -18.39
CA VAL A 141 -20.22 -4.34 -19.00
C VAL A 141 -21.61 -4.28 -18.41
N VAL A 142 -21.94 -3.15 -17.78
CA VAL A 142 -23.25 -2.88 -17.19
C VAL A 142 -23.85 -1.67 -17.91
N ASP A 143 -25.03 -1.85 -18.50
CA ASP A 143 -25.74 -0.81 -19.25
C ASP A 143 -24.88 -0.13 -20.35
N GLY A 144 -23.97 -0.90 -20.96
CA GLY A 144 -23.06 -0.42 -22.01
C GLY A 144 -21.84 0.35 -21.51
N VAL A 145 -21.62 0.41 -20.19
CA VAL A 145 -20.46 1.04 -19.55
C VAL A 145 -19.58 -0.05 -18.94
N LEU A 146 -18.26 0.08 -19.11
CA LEU A 146 -17.31 -0.84 -18.50
C LEU A 146 -17.29 -0.64 -16.98
N ARG A 147 -17.55 -1.71 -16.23
CA ARG A 147 -17.48 -1.74 -14.78
C ARG A 147 -16.23 -2.51 -14.34
N ILE A 148 -15.61 -2.00 -13.29
CA ILE A 148 -14.39 -2.51 -12.68
C ILE A 148 -14.72 -2.80 -11.23
N GLN A 149 -14.48 -4.02 -10.79
CA GLN A 149 -14.63 -4.41 -9.40
C GLN A 149 -13.29 -4.93 -8.88
N ARG A 150 -12.78 -4.27 -7.83
CA ARG A 150 -11.60 -4.72 -7.10
C ARG A 150 -12.06 -5.28 -5.76
N SER A 151 -11.79 -6.58 -5.55
CA SER A 151 -12.04 -7.22 -4.26
C SER A 151 -11.14 -6.66 -3.16
N ALA A 152 -11.55 -6.87 -1.91
CA ALA A 152 -10.78 -6.48 -0.75
C ALA A 152 -9.39 -7.12 -0.75
N THR A 153 -8.35 -6.32 -0.50
CA THR A 153 -6.98 -6.79 -0.32
C THR A 153 -6.46 -6.38 1.06
N PRO A 154 -6.62 -7.23 2.08
CA PRO A 154 -6.14 -6.95 3.43
C PRO A 154 -4.63 -6.64 3.42
N THR A 155 -4.27 -5.42 3.79
CA THR A 155 -2.92 -4.88 3.68
C THR A 155 -2.45 -4.41 5.06
N PRO A 156 -1.50 -5.10 5.69
CA PRO A 156 -0.98 -4.68 6.98
C PRO A 156 -0.06 -3.47 6.82
N VAL A 157 -0.16 -2.51 7.76
CA VAL A 157 0.73 -1.35 7.88
C VAL A 157 1.03 -1.09 9.36
N GLY A 158 2.29 -0.85 9.69
CA GLY A 158 2.78 -0.79 11.07
C GLY A 158 2.85 -2.16 11.76
N ILE A 159 2.61 -3.25 11.02
CA ILE A 159 2.58 -4.62 11.55
C ILE A 159 2.94 -5.64 10.47
N ARG A 160 3.39 -6.82 10.89
CA ARG A 160 3.57 -8.00 10.03
C ARG A 160 2.54 -9.07 10.37
N LEU A 161 1.76 -9.48 9.37
CA LEU A 161 0.82 -10.61 9.46
C LEU A 161 1.23 -11.65 8.42
N ASP A 162 1.26 -12.93 8.80
CA ASP A 162 1.66 -14.00 7.88
C ASP A 162 0.52 -14.32 6.90
N ASP A 163 -0.73 -14.19 7.37
CA ASP A 163 -1.94 -14.33 6.56
C ASP A 163 -2.87 -13.14 6.83
N PRO A 164 -2.62 -11.97 6.22
CA PRO A 164 -3.44 -10.77 6.44
C PRO A 164 -4.92 -10.97 6.16
N ALA A 165 -5.32 -11.98 5.38
CA ALA A 165 -6.72 -12.23 5.04
C ALA A 165 -7.49 -13.01 6.12
N ASN A 166 -6.82 -13.84 6.91
CA ASN A 166 -7.49 -14.75 7.86
C ASN A 166 -7.01 -14.62 9.31
N GLU A 167 -5.82 -14.06 9.53
CA GLU A 167 -5.27 -13.85 10.87
C GLU A 167 -5.91 -12.62 11.54
N PRO A 168 -6.33 -12.65 12.81
CA PRO A 168 -6.83 -11.44 13.47
C PRO A 168 -5.72 -10.42 13.71
N LEU A 169 -6.05 -9.12 13.68
CA LEU A 169 -5.15 -8.09 14.19
C LEU A 169 -4.90 -8.33 15.70
N PRO A 170 -3.64 -8.31 16.19
CA PRO A 170 -3.39 -8.44 17.62
C PRO A 170 -4.01 -7.32 18.44
N THR A 171 -4.20 -7.60 19.72
CA THR A 171 -4.75 -6.65 20.70
C THR A 171 -3.72 -6.19 21.74
N ASP A 172 -2.52 -6.79 21.73
CA ASP A 172 -1.42 -6.42 22.63
C ASP A 172 -0.58 -5.32 21.97
N PRO A 173 -0.48 -4.11 22.56
CA PRO A 173 0.36 -3.05 22.03
C PRO A 173 1.88 -3.38 22.08
N ASP A 174 2.29 -4.39 22.84
CA ASP A 174 3.68 -4.87 22.89
C ASP A 174 3.92 -6.09 21.97
N ASP A 175 3.00 -6.39 21.04
CA ASP A 175 3.13 -7.54 20.12
C ASP A 175 4.42 -7.41 19.27
N PRO A 176 5.30 -8.43 19.23
CA PRO A 176 6.58 -8.37 18.54
C PRO A 176 6.48 -8.25 17.01
N ARG A 177 5.27 -8.37 16.44
CA ARG A 177 5.02 -8.18 15.01
C ARG A 177 4.82 -6.72 14.62
N ILE A 178 4.64 -5.83 15.60
CA ILE A 178 4.59 -4.38 15.38
C ILE A 178 5.96 -3.92 14.87
N VAL A 179 5.94 -3.10 13.84
CA VAL A 179 7.13 -2.63 13.13
C VAL A 179 6.96 -1.18 12.73
N ASP A 180 8.08 -0.45 12.69
CA ASP A 180 8.18 0.92 12.21
C ASP A 180 8.17 0.93 10.67
N ASP A 181 6.99 1.17 10.09
CA ASP A 181 6.80 1.09 8.64
C ASP A 181 7.04 2.43 7.93
N ASP A 182 6.94 3.55 8.65
CA ASP A 182 7.19 4.91 8.14
C ASP A 182 8.60 5.42 8.43
N GLY A 183 9.37 4.70 9.25
CA GLY A 183 10.80 4.92 9.48
C GLY A 183 11.10 6.09 10.41
N ASP A 184 10.14 6.48 11.25
CA ASP A 184 10.28 7.63 12.15
C ASP A 184 10.90 7.26 13.53
N GLY A 185 11.08 5.97 13.79
CA GLY A 185 11.63 5.41 15.02
C GLY A 185 10.58 5.03 16.07
N ASN A 186 9.30 5.24 15.80
CA ASN A 186 8.18 4.87 16.67
C ASN A 186 7.55 3.53 16.22
N PRO A 187 6.86 2.81 17.12
CA PRO A 187 6.22 1.55 16.74
C PRO A 187 5.00 1.80 15.83
N GLY A 188 4.87 1.02 14.77
CA GLY A 188 3.72 1.12 13.87
C GLY A 188 3.91 2.20 12.79
N ILE A 189 2.90 3.05 12.66
CA ILE A 189 2.96 4.33 11.95
C ILE A 189 2.45 5.45 12.85
N THR A 190 2.91 6.69 12.60
CA THR A 190 2.59 7.83 13.45
C THR A 190 1.52 8.73 12.86
N VAL A 191 0.43 8.93 13.61
CA VAL A 191 -0.58 9.96 13.36
C VAL A 191 -0.30 11.15 14.27
N THR A 192 -0.10 12.34 13.68
CA THR A 192 -0.03 13.59 14.45
C THR A 192 -1.43 14.12 14.72
N ILE A 193 -1.68 14.57 15.94
CA ILE A 193 -2.93 15.20 16.39
C ILE A 193 -2.60 16.61 16.89
N ARG A 194 -3.18 17.63 16.26
CA ARG A 194 -3.07 19.04 16.67
C ARG A 194 -4.44 19.57 17.09
N VAL A 195 -4.56 19.98 18.35
CA VAL A 195 -5.77 20.62 18.89
C VAL A 195 -5.61 22.14 18.92
N SER A 196 -4.39 22.60 19.19
CA SER A 196 -3.97 24.00 19.11
C SER A 196 -2.46 24.06 18.88
N ASP A 197 -1.92 25.26 18.66
CA ASP A 197 -0.47 25.44 18.50
C ASP A 197 0.35 25.01 19.72
N ASP A 198 -0.26 25.01 20.91
CA ASP A 198 0.36 24.61 22.18
C ASP A 198 0.02 23.17 22.60
N LEU A 199 -0.91 22.49 21.89
CA LEU A 199 -1.37 21.15 22.20
C LEU A 199 -1.31 20.26 20.95
N ILE A 200 -0.17 19.60 20.80
CA ILE A 200 0.16 18.67 19.73
C ILE A 200 0.61 17.35 20.38
N GLY A 201 0.14 16.24 19.85
CA GLY A 201 0.62 14.92 20.23
C GLY A 201 0.59 13.95 19.06
N GLU A 202 0.95 12.72 19.36
CA GLU A 202 1.12 11.63 18.40
C GLU A 202 0.36 10.41 18.90
N LEU A 203 -0.23 9.68 17.96
CA LEU A 203 -0.84 8.38 18.15
C LEU A 203 -0.04 7.38 17.30
N TYR A 204 0.39 6.30 17.92
CA TYR A 204 1.10 5.21 17.26
C TYR A 204 0.11 4.09 16.99
N ILE A 205 -0.01 3.67 15.74
CA ILE A 205 -1.01 2.69 15.33
C ILE A 205 -0.42 1.61 14.43
N ALA A 206 -1.01 0.43 14.51
CA ALA A 206 -0.92 -0.58 13.45
C ALA A 206 -2.31 -0.72 12.83
N ARG A 207 -2.37 -0.95 11.51
CA ARG A 207 -3.63 -1.10 10.79
C ARG A 207 -3.58 -2.28 9.83
N ARG A 208 -4.77 -2.76 9.51
CA ARG A 208 -5.01 -3.59 8.35
C ARG A 208 -6.00 -2.87 7.46
N GLU A 209 -5.51 -2.34 6.34
CA GLU A 209 -6.37 -1.72 5.34
C GLU A 209 -7.11 -2.82 4.56
N ILE A 210 -8.45 -2.76 4.54
CA ILE A 210 -9.31 -3.72 3.85
C ILE A 210 -10.19 -2.95 2.87
N PHE A 211 -9.56 -2.52 1.79
CA PHE A 211 -10.15 -1.66 0.78
C PHE A 211 -10.65 -2.45 -0.44
N ALA A 212 -11.90 -2.23 -0.83
CA ALA A 212 -12.51 -2.70 -2.06
C ALA A 212 -13.18 -1.54 -2.81
N TYR A 213 -13.33 -1.64 -4.13
CA TYR A 213 -14.11 -0.66 -4.88
C TYR A 213 -14.89 -1.27 -6.03
N GLU A 214 -15.98 -0.60 -6.38
CA GLU A 214 -16.68 -0.75 -7.65
C GLU A 214 -16.68 0.60 -8.36
N ALA A 215 -16.27 0.62 -9.63
CA ALA A 215 -16.19 1.84 -10.41
C ALA A 215 -16.51 1.61 -11.90
N PHE A 216 -16.80 2.69 -12.60
CA PHE A 216 -17.24 2.68 -14.00
C PHE A 216 -16.38 3.61 -14.84
N LEU A 217 -15.96 3.15 -16.02
CA LEU A 217 -15.28 3.99 -17.02
C LEU A 217 -16.32 4.90 -17.68
N VAL A 218 -16.55 6.08 -17.11
CA VAL A 218 -17.60 7.01 -17.57
C VAL A 218 -17.14 7.90 -18.72
N GLU A 219 -15.82 8.11 -18.87
CA GLU A 219 -15.18 8.71 -20.05
C GLU A 219 -13.86 7.98 -20.33
N PRO A 220 -13.23 8.11 -21.51
CA PRO A 220 -12.00 7.37 -21.85
C PRO A 220 -10.84 7.52 -20.84
N ASP A 221 -10.79 8.66 -20.16
CA ASP A 221 -9.76 9.03 -19.19
C ASP A 221 -10.33 9.29 -17.78
N LEU A 222 -11.54 8.81 -17.51
CA LEU A 222 -12.23 8.99 -16.23
C LEU A 222 -12.96 7.72 -15.78
N ILE A 223 -12.52 7.18 -14.64
CA ILE A 223 -13.24 6.14 -13.91
C ILE A 223 -13.78 6.74 -12.60
N THR A 224 -15.04 6.47 -12.28
CA THR A 224 -15.66 6.93 -11.03
C THR A 224 -16.46 5.83 -10.36
N GLY A 225 -16.46 5.78 -9.04
CA GLY A 225 -17.12 4.74 -8.29
C GLY A 225 -17.23 5.02 -6.80
N THR A 226 -17.37 3.97 -6.03
CA THR A 226 -17.42 4.01 -4.56
C THR A 226 -16.49 2.98 -3.94
N VAL A 227 -16.02 3.30 -2.75
CA VAL A 227 -15.18 2.47 -1.89
C VAL A 227 -16.01 1.78 -0.83
N THR A 228 -15.73 0.51 -0.59
CA THR A 228 -16.09 -0.18 0.65
C THR A 228 -14.82 -0.39 1.46
N ASP A 229 -14.84 0.00 2.73
CA ASP A 229 -13.72 -0.10 3.63
C ASP A 229 -14.13 -0.82 4.92
N ASP A 230 -13.48 -1.96 5.18
CA ASP A 230 -13.67 -2.77 6.37
C ASP A 230 -12.39 -2.78 7.22
N SER A 231 -11.60 -1.71 7.15
CA SER A 231 -10.29 -1.62 7.78
C SER A 231 -10.36 -1.69 9.30
N GLU A 232 -9.30 -2.21 9.91
CA GLU A 232 -9.17 -2.40 11.35
C GLU A 232 -7.90 -1.74 11.86
N GLN A 233 -7.90 -1.33 13.13
CA GLN A 233 -6.79 -0.64 13.76
C GLN A 233 -6.46 -1.21 15.15
N LEU A 234 -5.20 -1.04 15.53
CA LEU A 234 -4.68 -1.25 16.88
C LEU A 234 -3.99 0.04 17.31
N VAL A 235 -4.45 0.62 18.42
CA VAL A 235 -3.74 1.71 19.09
C VAL A 235 -2.62 1.13 19.93
N ILE A 236 -1.39 1.45 19.56
CA ILE A 236 -0.17 1.00 20.24
C ILE A 236 0.14 1.93 21.42
N GLY A 237 0.06 3.24 21.19
CA GLY A 237 0.39 4.22 22.22
C GLY A 237 0.15 5.66 21.80
N VAL A 238 0.44 6.57 22.73
CA VAL A 238 0.33 8.03 22.53
C VAL A 238 1.54 8.74 23.14
N SER A 239 1.93 9.88 22.57
CA SER A 239 3.02 10.70 23.13
C SER A 239 2.59 11.52 24.35
N ASP A 240 1.31 11.89 24.47
CA ASP A 240 0.74 12.56 25.64
C ASP A 240 -0.53 11.83 26.12
N PRO A 241 -0.66 11.50 27.43
CA PRO A 241 -1.84 10.85 27.99
C PRO A 241 -3.17 11.57 27.77
N VAL A 242 -3.17 12.87 27.45
CA VAL A 242 -4.39 13.62 27.10
C VAL A 242 -5.07 13.07 25.84
N PHE A 243 -4.31 12.43 24.96
CA PHE A 243 -4.82 11.76 23.75
C PHE A 243 -5.17 10.29 23.99
N ALA A 244 -5.07 9.80 25.23
CA ALA A 244 -5.51 8.44 25.53
C ALA A 244 -7.01 8.29 25.20
N GLY A 245 -7.33 7.33 24.31
CA GLY A 245 -8.69 7.08 23.85
C GLY A 245 -9.07 7.78 22.53
N SER A 246 -8.16 8.47 21.85
CA SER A 246 -8.43 9.11 20.56
C SER A 246 -8.41 8.16 19.35
N GLY A 247 -7.99 6.89 19.53
CA GLY A 247 -7.88 5.91 18.44
C GLY A 247 -9.04 4.92 18.40
N ALA A 248 -10.27 5.42 18.32
CA ALA A 248 -11.44 4.56 18.14
C ALA A 248 -11.37 3.77 16.83
N GLU A 249 -11.91 2.55 16.83
CA GLU A 249 -12.22 1.80 15.62
C GLU A 249 -13.40 2.48 14.93
N TRP A 250 -13.13 3.30 13.92
CA TRP A 250 -14.18 3.99 13.19
C TRP A 250 -14.89 3.04 12.24
N VAL A 251 -16.19 3.20 12.09
CA VAL A 251 -16.99 2.42 11.15
C VAL A 251 -17.22 3.27 9.91
N GLN A 252 -17.06 2.68 8.72
CA GLN A 252 -17.38 3.37 7.48
C GLN A 252 -18.85 3.84 7.50
N HIS A 253 -19.09 5.09 7.13
CA HIS A 253 -20.43 5.64 7.00
C HIS A 253 -21.24 4.82 5.97
N PRO A 254 -22.49 4.41 6.28
CA PRO A 254 -23.24 3.46 5.44
C PRO A 254 -23.67 4.01 4.08
N ASP A 255 -23.72 5.34 3.93
CA ASP A 255 -23.93 5.98 2.63
C ASP A 255 -22.62 6.08 1.85
N LEU A 256 -22.41 5.12 0.93
CA LEU A 256 -21.21 5.06 0.09
C LEU A 256 -21.07 6.23 -0.89
N THR A 257 -22.10 7.07 -1.07
CA THR A 257 -21.94 8.32 -1.85
C THR A 257 -20.99 9.31 -1.16
N LYS A 258 -20.73 9.12 0.14
CA LYS A 258 -19.69 9.85 0.90
C LYS A 258 -18.30 9.22 0.82
N SER A 259 -18.18 8.06 0.16
CA SER A 259 -16.91 7.36 -0.03
C SER A 259 -16.57 7.16 -1.52
N PRO A 260 -16.51 8.22 -2.34
CA PRO A 260 -16.21 8.11 -3.76
C PRO A 260 -14.76 7.68 -4.04
N ILE A 261 -14.58 6.99 -5.17
CA ILE A 261 -13.27 6.84 -5.84
C ILE A 261 -13.33 7.49 -7.22
N ILE A 262 -12.25 8.15 -7.60
CA ILE A 262 -12.04 8.79 -8.89
C ILE A 262 -10.65 8.42 -9.39
N LEU A 263 -10.57 7.92 -10.61
CA LEU A 263 -9.31 7.72 -11.31
C LEU A 263 -9.27 8.58 -12.55
N ARG A 264 -8.18 9.31 -12.73
CA ARG A 264 -7.89 10.12 -13.93
C ARG A 264 -6.67 9.55 -14.64
N ARG A 265 -6.78 9.28 -15.93
CA ARG A 265 -5.63 8.78 -16.69
C ARG A 265 -4.54 9.85 -16.73
N VAL A 266 -3.30 9.42 -16.54
CA VAL A 266 -2.11 10.28 -16.60
C VAL A 266 -1.00 9.60 -17.39
N GLU A 267 0.03 10.37 -17.74
CA GLU A 267 1.21 9.82 -18.39
C GLU A 267 1.97 8.88 -17.44
N SER A 268 2.65 7.88 -17.99
CA SER A 268 3.32 6.83 -17.20
C SER A 268 4.50 7.34 -16.36
N ASP A 269 4.98 8.55 -16.60
CA ASP A 269 6.10 9.17 -15.89
C ASP A 269 5.68 10.03 -14.69
N TRP A 270 4.37 10.09 -14.37
CA TRP A 270 3.89 10.81 -13.19
C TRP A 270 4.35 10.15 -11.89
N ASP A 271 4.92 10.97 -11.01
CA ASP A 271 5.32 10.59 -9.65
C ASP A 271 4.46 11.30 -8.60
N CYS A 272 4.69 10.96 -7.33
CA CYS A 272 3.95 11.55 -6.21
C CYS A 272 4.15 13.07 -6.10
N ASP A 273 5.35 13.58 -6.37
CA ASP A 273 5.65 15.02 -6.31
C ASP A 273 4.81 15.80 -7.32
N ARG A 274 4.72 15.28 -8.55
CA ARG A 274 3.87 15.86 -9.59
C ARG A 274 2.40 15.76 -9.23
N LEU A 275 1.96 14.63 -8.68
CA LEU A 275 0.58 14.46 -8.23
C LEU A 275 0.21 15.50 -7.17
N VAL A 276 1.06 15.72 -6.17
CA VAL A 276 0.86 16.78 -5.15
C VAL A 276 0.68 18.15 -5.81
N ALA A 277 1.54 18.48 -6.78
CA ALA A 277 1.54 19.79 -7.43
C ALA A 277 0.34 20.03 -8.36
N GLU A 278 -0.19 18.97 -8.99
CA GLU A 278 -1.19 19.09 -10.06
C GLU A 278 -2.59 18.53 -9.69
N ARG A 279 -2.77 17.94 -8.50
CA ARG A 279 -4.03 17.30 -8.07
C ARG A 279 -5.28 18.18 -8.23
N ASP A 280 -5.16 19.49 -7.98
CA ASP A 280 -6.29 20.43 -8.05
C ASP A 280 -6.83 20.59 -9.48
N ALA A 281 -6.04 20.23 -10.50
CA ALA A 281 -6.47 20.18 -11.89
C ALA A 281 -7.15 18.84 -12.27
N LEU A 282 -6.95 17.80 -11.46
CA LEU A 282 -7.44 16.44 -11.72
C LEU A 282 -8.72 16.11 -10.92
N PHE A 283 -8.79 16.59 -9.68
CA PHE A 283 -9.75 16.13 -8.70
C PHE A 283 -10.60 17.28 -8.14
N PRO A 284 -11.79 16.97 -7.59
CA PRO A 284 -12.55 17.95 -6.83
C PRO A 284 -11.77 18.43 -5.60
N PRO A 285 -12.11 19.61 -5.05
CA PRO A 285 -11.56 20.04 -3.78
C PRO A 285 -11.91 19.04 -2.67
N THR A 286 -11.05 18.95 -1.66
CA THR A 286 -11.29 18.13 -0.47
C THR A 286 -12.66 18.46 0.15
N PRO A 287 -13.55 17.46 0.33
CA PRO A 287 -14.88 17.68 0.87
C PRO A 287 -14.85 18.04 2.36
N ASP A 288 -15.90 18.76 2.79
CA ASP A 288 -16.16 19.03 4.22
C ASP A 288 -16.97 17.89 4.87
N VAL A 289 -16.85 17.77 6.19
CA VAL A 289 -17.67 16.85 7.00
C VAL A 289 -19.01 17.53 7.30
N ASP A 290 -20.06 17.17 6.55
CA ASP A 290 -21.33 17.93 6.50
C ASP A 290 -22.60 17.18 6.96
N TRP A 291 -22.45 15.98 7.49
CA TRP A 291 -23.57 15.16 8.00
C TRP A 291 -23.68 15.20 9.51
#